data_AF-A0AAW7U122-F1
#
_entry.id   AF-A0AAW7U122-F1
#
_cell.length_a   1.000
_cell.length_b   1.000
_cell.length_c   1.000
_cell.angle_alpha   90.00
_cell.angle_beta   90.00
_cell.angle_gamma   90.00
#
_symmetry.space_group_name_H-M   'P 1'
#
loop_
_entity.id
_entity.type
_entity.pdbx_description
1 polymer ?
#
loop_
_entity_poly.entity_id
_entity_poly.type
_entity_poly.pdbx_seq_one_letter_code
_entity_poly.pdbx_strand_id
1 'polypeptide(L)'
;MKYTVLLFTLLLGACASTPEEEYLVSAYDDHGRLLSKRVEMGTNRAGVPLARDTLCKVHPKAIIRVHNKATKQMVKEYPPYKCR
;
A
#
# COMPACT_ATOMS: atom_id res chain seq x y z
N MET A 1 5.49 37.19 -37.17
CA MET A 1 4.86 36.91 -35.86
C MET A 1 3.98 35.66 -35.98
N LYS A 2 4.56 34.44 -36.03
CA LYS A 2 3.80 33.21 -36.31
C LYS A 2 4.22 31.99 -35.47
N TYR A 3 5.08 32.19 -34.46
CA TYR A 3 5.64 31.12 -33.64
C TYR A 3 5.27 31.22 -32.15
N THR A 4 4.60 32.29 -31.73
CA THR A 4 4.26 32.53 -30.31
C THR A 4 3.05 31.72 -29.83
N VAL A 5 2.21 31.20 -30.74
CA VAL A 5 1.02 30.41 -30.38
C VAL A 5 1.37 28.95 -30.03
N LEU A 6 2.52 28.45 -30.48
CA LEU A 6 2.93 27.04 -30.30
C LEU A 6 3.54 26.73 -28.93
N LEU A 7 3.85 27.75 -28.10
CA LEU A 7 4.48 27.54 -26.80
C LEU A 7 3.47 27.28 -25.66
N PHE A 8 2.19 27.61 -25.86
CA PHE A 8 1.17 27.50 -24.80
C PHE A 8 0.54 26.11 -24.68
N THR A 9 0.65 25.26 -25.70
CA THR A 9 0.01 23.93 -25.71
C THR A 9 0.79 22.85 -24.95
N LEU A 10 2.05 23.11 -24.55
CA LEU A 10 2.86 22.15 -23.78
C LEU A 10 2.60 22.17 -22.26
N LEU A 11 1.78 23.10 -21.75
CA LEU A 11 1.56 23.27 -20.30
C LEU A 11 0.32 22.55 -19.74
N LEU A 12 -0.46 21.82 -20.56
CA LEU A 12 -1.68 21.13 -20.10
C LEU A 12 -1.53 19.60 -19.91
N GLY A 13 -0.32 19.05 -19.95
CA GLY A 13 -0.10 17.59 -19.95
C GLY A 13 0.00 16.89 -18.58
N ALA A 14 -0.08 17.60 -17.45
CA ALA A 14 0.20 17.03 -16.13
C ALA A 14 -1.02 17.06 -15.19
N CYS A 15 -2.17 16.58 -15.65
CA CYS A 15 -3.30 16.30 -14.75
C CYS A 15 -3.14 14.92 -14.11
N ALA A 16 -2.63 14.94 -12.88
CA ALA A 16 -2.96 14.04 -11.76
C ALA A 16 -3.13 12.54 -12.07
N SER A 17 -2.03 11.81 -12.16
CA SER A 17 -1.99 10.44 -11.66
C SER A 17 -2.05 10.50 -10.13
N THR A 18 -3.26 10.58 -9.56
CA THR A 18 -3.43 10.25 -8.13
C THR A 18 -2.88 8.85 -7.94
N PRO A 19 -1.82 8.64 -7.14
CA PRO A 19 -1.37 7.29 -6.85
C PRO A 19 -2.58 6.62 -6.19
N GLU A 20 -3.14 5.63 -6.86
CA GLU A 20 -4.03 4.69 -6.21
C GLU A 20 -3.25 4.21 -4.99
N GLU A 21 -3.70 4.59 -3.79
CA GLU A 21 -3.03 4.20 -2.55
C GLU A 21 -3.22 2.70 -2.35
N GLU A 22 -2.42 1.91 -3.03
CA GLU A 22 -2.40 0.47 -2.86
C GLU A 22 -1.77 0.14 -1.51
N TYR A 23 -2.42 -0.72 -0.74
CA TYR A 23 -1.94 -1.18 0.56
C TYR A 23 -1.34 -2.56 0.45
N LEU A 24 -0.29 -2.81 1.22
CA LEU A 24 0.42 -4.06 1.23
C LEU A 24 0.43 -4.62 2.64
N VAL A 25 -0.25 -5.76 2.84
CA VAL A 25 -0.34 -6.46 4.11
C VAL A 25 0.61 -7.65 4.09
N SER A 26 1.46 -7.72 5.11
CA SER A 26 2.52 -8.73 5.23
C SER A 26 2.48 -9.36 6.60
N ALA A 27 2.75 -10.67 6.66
CA ALA A 27 2.92 -11.41 7.90
C ALA A 27 4.41 -11.69 8.15
N TYR A 28 4.92 -11.33 9.32
CA TYR A 28 6.30 -11.56 9.73
C TYR A 28 6.36 -12.44 10.97
N ASP A 29 7.45 -13.15 11.20
CA ASP A 29 7.73 -13.73 12.51
C ASP A 29 8.39 -12.71 13.46
N ASP A 30 8.68 -13.16 14.68
CA ASP A 30 9.41 -12.44 15.72
C ASP A 30 10.86 -12.09 15.34
N HIS A 31 11.44 -12.80 14.37
CA HIS A 31 12.76 -12.53 13.82
C HIS A 31 12.72 -11.57 12.62
N GLY A 32 11.53 -11.08 12.23
CA GLY A 32 11.35 -10.17 11.10
C GLY A 32 11.40 -10.85 9.73
N ARG A 33 11.30 -12.19 9.67
CA ARG A 33 11.24 -12.93 8.41
C ARG A 33 9.81 -12.92 7.87
N LEU A 34 9.67 -12.71 6.57
CA LEU A 34 8.37 -12.75 5.89
C LEU A 34 7.87 -14.20 5.84
N LEU A 35 6.67 -14.44 6.36
CA LEU A 35 6.09 -15.79 6.49
C LEU A 35 5.31 -16.25 5.26
N SER A 36 4.85 -15.32 4.42
CA SER A 36 4.04 -15.62 3.23
C SER A 36 4.12 -14.52 2.17
N LYS A 37 3.56 -14.79 0.99
CA LYS A 37 3.44 -13.79 -0.06
C LYS A 37 2.61 -12.61 0.46
N ARG A 38 3.07 -11.41 0.13
CA ARG A 38 2.40 -10.15 0.46
C ARG A 38 1.01 -10.11 -0.15
N VAL A 39 0.02 -9.71 0.65
CA VAL A 39 -1.33 -9.46 0.16
C VAL A 39 -1.37 -8.01 -0.32
N GLU A 40 -1.47 -7.85 -1.64
CA GLU A 40 -1.68 -6.54 -2.25
C GLU A 40 -3.16 -6.22 -2.24
N MET A 41 -3.49 -5.01 -1.81
CA MET A 41 -4.83 -4.45 -1.89
C MET A 41 -4.79 -3.23 -2.77
N GLY A 42 -5.86 -3.04 -3.54
CA GLY A 42 -6.11 -1.77 -4.22
C GLY A 42 -6.32 -0.63 -3.22
N THR A 43 -6.89 0.47 -3.71
CA THR A 43 -7.18 1.69 -2.92
C THR A 43 -8.10 1.49 -1.73
N ASN A 44 -8.80 0.35 -1.67
CA ASN A 44 -9.80 0.09 -0.65
C ASN A 44 -9.18 -0.43 0.65
N ARG A 45 -9.16 0.44 1.67
CA ARG A 45 -8.73 0.13 3.04
C ARG A 45 -9.61 -0.90 3.76
N ALA A 46 -10.86 -1.11 3.32
CA ALA A 46 -11.80 -2.01 3.99
C ALA A 46 -11.37 -3.49 3.97
N GLY A 47 -10.46 -3.88 3.06
CA GLY A 47 -9.91 -5.24 3.00
C GLY A 47 -8.86 -5.53 4.09
N VAL A 48 -8.26 -4.51 4.70
CA VAL A 48 -7.15 -4.67 5.67
C VAL A 48 -7.52 -5.54 6.87
N PRO A 49 -8.66 -5.34 7.54
CA PRO A 49 -9.08 -6.22 8.64
C PRO A 49 -9.24 -7.67 8.19
N LEU A 50 -9.85 -7.92 7.03
CA LEU A 50 -10.07 -9.27 6.51
C LEU A 50 -8.76 -9.99 6.18
N ALA A 51 -7.81 -9.30 5.54
CA ALA A 51 -6.50 -9.89 5.26
C ALA A 51 -5.73 -10.15 6.56
N ARG A 52 -5.80 -9.25 7.54
CA ARG A 52 -5.19 -9.45 8.86
C ARG A 52 -5.73 -10.71 9.53
N ASP A 53 -7.06 -10.85 9.59
CA ASP A 53 -7.71 -12.00 10.23
C ASP A 53 -7.37 -13.30 9.51
N THR A 54 -7.34 -13.27 8.17
CA THR A 54 -6.93 -14.41 7.35
C THR A 54 -5.47 -14.80 7.61
N LEU A 55 -4.55 -13.82 7.59
CA LEU A 55 -3.15 -14.06 7.86
C LEU A 55 -2.90 -14.57 9.28
N CYS A 56 -3.65 -14.10 10.28
CA CYS A 56 -3.55 -14.62 11.64
C CYS A 56 -4.06 -16.07 11.78
N LYS A 57 -5.11 -16.44 11.02
CA LYS A 57 -5.55 -17.85 10.98
C LYS A 57 -4.49 -18.78 10.37
N VAL A 58 -3.79 -18.31 9.34
CA VAL A 58 -2.73 -19.09 8.68
C VAL A 58 -1.43 -19.08 9.50
N HIS A 59 -1.13 -17.97 10.17
CA HIS A 59 0.10 -17.76 10.95
C HIS A 59 -0.22 -17.19 12.35
N PRO A 60 -0.58 -18.04 13.34
CA PRO A 60 -1.09 -17.61 14.65
C PRO A 60 -0.13 -16.73 15.49
N LYS A 61 1.17 -16.76 15.19
CA LYS A 61 2.20 -15.99 15.91
C LYS A 61 2.78 -14.84 15.09
N ALA A 62 2.21 -14.55 13.93
CA ALA A 62 2.74 -13.52 13.06
C ALA A 62 2.55 -12.11 13.61
N ILE A 63 3.43 -11.22 13.20
CA ILE A 63 3.31 -9.77 13.33
C ILE A 63 2.88 -9.25 11.96
N ILE A 64 1.65 -8.77 11.88
CA ILE A 64 1.07 -8.19 10.67
C ILE A 64 1.51 -6.74 10.55
N ARG A 65 2.02 -6.36 9.39
CA ARG A 65 2.43 -5.00 9.05
C ARG A 65 1.74 -4.53 7.78
N VAL A 66 1.23 -3.31 7.80
CA VAL A 66 0.54 -2.69 6.67
C VAL A 66 1.34 -1.49 6.17
N HIS A 67 1.70 -1.52 4.89
CA HIS A 67 2.47 -0.47 4.25
C HIS A 67 1.69 0.11 3.06
N ASN A 68 1.89 1.38 2.77
CA ASN A 68 1.52 1.94 1.48
C ASN A 68 2.52 1.41 0.43
N LYS A 69 2.03 0.85 -0.68
CA LYS A 69 2.86 0.22 -1.71
C LYS A 69 3.72 1.25 -2.45
N ALA A 70 3.23 2.47 -2.66
CA ALA A 70 3.94 3.53 -3.36
C ALA A 70 5.04 4.13 -2.47
N THR A 71 4.71 4.53 -1.24
CA THR A 71 5.67 5.21 -0.35
C THR A 71 6.52 4.25 0.48
N LYS A 72 6.16 2.96 0.54
CA LYS A 72 6.73 1.94 1.45
C LYS A 72 6.62 2.29 2.93
N GLN A 73 5.88 3.33 3.29
CA GLN A 73 5.71 3.77 4.66
C GLN A 73 4.62 2.94 5.37
N MET A 74 4.79 2.76 6.68
CA MET A 74 3.76 2.16 7.53
C MET A 74 2.51 3.03 7.53
N VAL A 75 1.35 2.40 7.39
CA VAL A 75 0.07 3.10 7.52
C VAL A 75 -0.23 3.34 8.99
N LYS A 76 -0.30 4.60 9.42
CA LYS A 76 -0.46 4.97 10.84
C LYS A 76 -1.74 4.41 11.48
N GLU A 77 -2.80 4.32 10.69
CA GLU A 77 -4.11 3.78 11.11
C GLU A 77 -4.05 2.27 11.41
N TYR A 78 -3.06 1.56 10.84
CA TYR A 78 -2.85 0.13 11.01
C TYR A 78 -1.47 -0.13 11.61
N PRO A 79 -1.30 0.11 12.93
CA PRO A 79 -0.05 -0.21 13.61
C PRO A 79 0.23 -1.72 13.54
N PRO A 80 1.49 -2.14 13.74
CA PRO A 80 1.84 -3.56 13.76
C PRO A 80 0.94 -4.34 14.73
N TYR A 81 0.36 -5.43 14.23
CA TYR A 81 -0.58 -6.25 15.00
C TYR A 81 0.00 -7.64 15.21
N LYS A 82 0.12 -8.05 16.47
CA LYS A 82 0.55 -9.41 16.81
C LYS A 82 -0.67 -10.34 16.86
N CYS A 83 -0.66 -11.37 16.01
CA CYS A 83 -1.66 -12.43 16.03
C CYS A 83 -1.61 -13.18 17.37
N ARG A 84 -2.76 -13.77 17.75
CA ARG A 84 -2.95 -14.55 18.98
C ARG A 84 -3.24 -15.99 18.62
#